data_AF-A0A0B0CV99-F1
#
_entry.id   AF-A0A0B0CV99-F1
#
_cell.length_a   1.000
_cell.length_b   1.000
_cell.length_c   1.000
_cell.angle_alpha   90.00
_cell.angle_beta   90.00
_cell.angle_gamma   90.00
#
_symmetry.space_group_name_H-M   'P 1'
#
loop_
_entity.id
_entity.type
_entity.pdbx_description
1 polymer ?
#
loop_
_entity_poly.entity_id
_entity_poly.type
_entity_poly.pdbx_seq_one_letter_code
_entity_poly.pdbx_strand_id
1 'polypeptide(L)'
;MAGESYGKIEEESPFKHRNSFLLAAVMSYGAIRPAEYKMTDNDGNLLYRIEKKGGFTWRGYVQHAEGDYVAYTEISKNKATAQRIYRYVEKEGCRWSAEGDEMVAHFKVKDADGRIWAVIKNGAVPLEAAERFSDIQGSIVEWKIREEIPHSLLAFVFLLQTRYQM
;
A
#
# COMPACT_ATOMS: atom_id res chain seq x y z
N MET A 1 17.00 -18.31 1.29
CA MET A 1 17.13 -17.49 0.06
C MET A 1 17.44 -16.07 0.51
N ALA A 2 18.54 -15.49 0.03
CA ALA A 2 18.88 -14.11 0.32
C ALA A 2 17.80 -13.22 -0.31
N GLY A 3 17.06 -12.47 0.51
CA GLY A 3 16.06 -11.54 0.00
C GLY A 3 16.80 -10.35 -0.59
N GLU A 4 16.66 -10.11 -1.89
CA GLU A 4 17.12 -8.87 -2.51
C GLU A 4 16.10 -7.76 -2.20
N SER A 5 16.61 -6.61 -1.76
CA SER A 5 15.82 -5.40 -1.59
C SER A 5 15.44 -4.87 -2.98
N TYR A 6 14.17 -4.51 -3.19
CA TYR A 6 13.72 -3.83 -4.42
C TYR A 6 13.75 -2.31 -4.29
N GLY A 7 13.95 -1.80 -3.07
CA GLY A 7 13.83 -0.40 -2.73
C GLY A 7 13.32 -0.24 -1.30
N LYS A 8 13.22 1.01 -0.84
CA LYS A 8 12.86 1.35 0.53
C LYS A 8 11.76 2.40 0.54
N ILE A 9 10.79 2.26 1.43
CA ILE A 9 9.76 3.27 1.68
C ILE A 9 9.87 3.72 3.14
N GLU A 10 10.06 5.02 3.36
CA GLU A 10 10.24 5.61 4.70
C GLU A 10 9.34 6.82 4.91
N GLU A 11 8.81 6.99 6.12
CA GLU A 11 8.00 8.16 6.49
C GLU A 11 8.89 9.41 6.58
N GLU A 12 8.49 10.48 5.90
CA GLU A 12 9.12 11.80 6.04
C GLU A 12 8.66 12.45 7.35
N SER A 13 9.52 12.36 8.37
CA SER A 13 9.44 13.06 9.67
C SER A 13 8.04 13.19 10.29
N PRO A 14 7.71 12.39 11.33
CA PRO A 14 6.41 12.45 11.99
C PRO A 14 6.09 13.80 12.66
N PHE A 15 7.09 14.66 12.84
CA PHE A 15 6.98 15.96 13.52
C PHE A 15 6.18 17.01 12.73
N LYS A 16 6.06 16.88 11.41
CA LYS A 16 5.31 17.83 10.55
C LYS A 16 3.80 17.83 10.85
N HIS A 17 3.29 16.76 11.48
CA HIS A 17 1.88 16.56 11.79
C HIS A 17 1.58 16.46 13.30
N ARG A 18 2.39 17.10 14.16
CA ARG A 18 2.31 17.01 15.64
C ARG A 18 0.89 17.26 16.20
N ASN A 19 0.10 18.12 15.56
CA ASN A 19 -1.26 18.45 15.99
C ASN A 19 -2.30 17.37 15.65
N SER A 20 -2.11 16.57 14.59
CA SER A 20 -3.01 15.44 14.29
C SER A 20 -2.72 14.22 15.15
N PHE A 21 -1.54 14.16 15.77
CA PHE A 21 -1.13 13.07 16.65
C PHE A 21 -2.00 13.01 17.92
N LEU A 22 -2.36 14.17 18.49
CA LEU A 22 -3.26 14.28 19.65
C LEU A 22 -4.67 13.76 19.37
N LEU A 23 -5.22 14.00 18.18
CA LEU A 23 -6.54 13.51 17.80
C LEU A 23 -6.52 12.00 17.46
N ALA A 24 -5.42 11.52 16.86
CA ALA A 24 -5.23 10.11 16.56
C ALA A 24 -4.99 9.25 17.81
N ALA A 25 -4.30 9.79 18.83
CA ALA A 25 -4.00 9.10 20.09
C ALA A 25 -5.24 8.77 20.93
N VAL A 26 -6.33 9.55 20.78
CA VAL A 26 -7.60 9.30 21.49
C VAL A 26 -8.45 8.23 20.76
N MET A 27 -8.17 7.96 19.49
CA MET A 27 -8.99 7.11 18.62
C MET A 27 -8.39 5.73 18.30
N SER A 28 -7.19 5.36 18.76
CA SER A 28 -6.56 4.06 18.46
C SER A 28 -6.62 3.65 16.97
N TYR A 29 -6.31 4.54 16.02
CA TYR A 29 -6.31 4.17 14.60
C TYR A 29 -5.22 4.88 13.77
N GLY A 30 -4.18 4.12 13.39
CA GLY A 30 -3.17 4.50 12.39
C GLY A 30 -3.76 4.83 11.00
N ALA A 31 -4.97 4.34 10.70
CA ALA A 31 -5.69 4.63 9.47
C ALA A 31 -6.04 6.13 9.28
N ILE A 32 -6.30 6.87 10.36
CA ILE A 32 -6.78 8.26 10.30
C ILE A 32 -5.63 9.28 10.16
N ARG A 33 -4.40 8.88 10.51
CA ARG A 33 -3.25 9.79 10.50
C ARG A 33 -2.77 10.08 9.07
N PRO A 34 -2.65 11.36 8.66
CA PRO A 34 -1.95 11.71 7.44
C PRO A 34 -0.44 11.44 7.59
N ALA A 35 0.19 11.01 6.50
CA ALA A 35 1.62 10.74 6.47
C ALA A 35 2.18 10.97 5.07
N GLU A 36 3.43 11.43 5.00
CA GLU A 36 4.21 11.58 3.77
C GLU A 36 5.32 10.53 3.81
N TYR A 37 5.59 9.87 2.69
CA TYR A 37 6.63 8.85 2.57
C TYR A 37 7.49 9.11 1.34
N LYS A 38 8.75 8.69 1.41
CA LYS A 38 9.68 8.62 0.27
C LYS A 38 9.91 7.17 -0.11
N MET A 39 9.77 6.87 -1.40
CA MET A 39 10.17 5.61 -1.98
C MET A 39 11.47 5.80 -2.75
N THR A 40 12.51 5.05 -2.39
CA THR A 40 13.82 5.08 -3.05
C THR A 40 14.17 3.72 -3.64
N ASP A 41 14.99 3.70 -4.69
CA ASP A 41 15.65 2.48 -5.16
C ASP A 41 16.78 2.04 -4.21
N ASN A 42 17.52 1.00 -4.59
CA ASN A 42 18.65 0.48 -3.81
C ASN A 42 19.86 1.41 -3.81
N ASP A 43 19.98 2.30 -4.79
CA ASP A 43 21.06 3.30 -4.89
C ASP A 43 20.72 4.57 -4.09
N GLY A 44 19.51 4.64 -3.53
CA GLY A 44 19.01 5.77 -2.75
C GLY A 44 18.38 6.89 -3.60
N ASN A 45 18.19 6.68 -4.90
CA ASN A 45 17.51 7.65 -5.75
C ASN A 45 16.02 7.69 -5.40
N LEU A 46 15.48 8.90 -5.31
CA LEU A 46 14.05 9.11 -5.06
C LEU A 46 13.24 8.69 -6.30
N LEU A 47 12.38 7.69 -6.14
CA LEU A 47 11.45 7.24 -7.18
C LEU A 47 10.12 7.98 -7.07
N TYR A 48 9.55 7.99 -5.86
CA TYR A 48 8.26 8.61 -5.59
C TYR A 48 8.20 9.27 -4.22
N ARG A 49 7.37 10.32 -4.12
CA ARG A 49 6.78 10.75 -2.85
C ARG A 49 5.36 10.25 -2.76
N ILE A 50 4.98 9.71 -1.62
CA ILE A 50 3.68 9.10 -1.38
C ILE A 50 3.00 9.86 -0.25
N GLU A 51 1.83 10.42 -0.50
CA GLU A 51 1.01 11.08 0.51
C GLU A 51 -0.19 10.23 0.87
N LYS A 52 -0.23 9.74 2.11
CA LYS A 52 -1.45 9.18 2.70
C LYS A 52 -2.26 10.33 3.30
N LYS A 53 -3.41 10.64 2.72
CA LYS A 53 -4.35 11.55 3.38
C LYS A 53 -5.05 10.81 4.52
N GLY A 54 -5.10 11.46 5.68
CA GLY A 54 -5.89 11.03 6.82
C GLY A 54 -7.39 11.21 6.59
N GLY A 55 -8.19 10.86 7.59
CA GLY A 55 -9.65 11.02 7.59
C GLY A 55 -10.44 9.73 7.30
N PHE A 56 -11.76 9.86 7.13
CA PHE A 56 -12.69 8.72 7.05
C PHE A 56 -12.62 7.95 5.72
N THR A 57 -12.12 8.60 4.66
CA THR A 57 -11.91 7.96 3.35
C THR A 57 -10.42 7.80 3.10
N TRP A 58 -9.97 6.56 2.92
CA TRP A 58 -8.59 6.28 2.54
C TRP A 58 -8.32 6.85 1.15
N ARG A 59 -7.34 7.75 1.06
CA ARG A 59 -6.83 8.32 -0.19
C ARG A 59 -5.31 8.42 -0.11
N GLY A 60 -4.65 7.90 -1.12
CA GLY A 60 -3.23 8.05 -1.36
C GLY A 60 -2.99 8.90 -2.60
N TYR A 61 -1.92 9.67 -2.60
CA TYR A 61 -1.42 10.36 -3.79
C TYR A 61 0.04 9.98 -3.98
N VAL A 62 0.47 9.91 -5.24
CA VAL A 62 1.85 9.60 -5.60
C VAL A 62 2.37 10.69 -6.53
N GLN A 63 3.56 11.20 -6.22
CA GLN A 63 4.28 12.19 -7.00
C GLN A 63 5.61 11.60 -7.47
N HIS A 64 6.07 12.01 -8.66
CA HIS A 64 7.48 11.83 -9.04
C HIS A 64 8.41 12.70 -8.20
N ALA A 65 9.72 12.51 -8.36
CA ALA A 65 10.75 13.24 -7.62
C ALA A 65 10.65 14.76 -7.80
N GLU A 66 10.18 15.21 -8.96
CA GLU A 66 10.00 16.61 -9.36
C GLU A 66 8.76 17.26 -8.71
N GLY A 67 7.87 16.47 -8.09
CA GLY A 67 6.66 16.94 -7.41
C GLY A 67 5.37 16.84 -8.22
N ASP A 68 5.44 16.38 -9.48
CA ASP A 68 4.25 16.16 -10.31
C ASP A 68 3.45 14.95 -9.81
N TYR A 69 2.15 15.15 -9.57
CA TYR A 69 1.23 14.08 -9.21
C TYR A 69 1.00 13.15 -10.41
N VAL A 70 1.29 11.87 -10.20
CA VAL A 70 1.18 10.85 -11.26
C VAL A 70 0.09 9.84 -11.01
N ALA A 71 -0.28 9.65 -9.74
CA ALA A 71 -1.37 8.76 -9.41
C ALA A 71 -2.08 9.16 -8.12
N TYR A 72 -3.27 8.63 -7.96
CA TYR A 72 -4.02 8.69 -6.73
C TYR A 72 -4.81 7.40 -6.50
N THR A 73 -5.30 7.19 -5.28
CA THR A 73 -6.12 6.02 -4.97
C THR A 73 -7.58 6.33 -4.80
N GLU A 74 -8.40 5.37 -5.22
CA GLU A 74 -9.85 5.38 -5.04
C GLU A 74 -10.32 4.09 -4.39
N ILE A 75 -11.47 4.15 -3.75
CA ILE A 75 -12.15 3.01 -3.15
C ILE A 75 -13.59 2.94 -3.63
N SER A 76 -14.04 1.73 -3.94
CA SER A 76 -15.42 1.45 -4.28
C SER A 76 -15.83 0.06 -3.78
N LYS A 77 -17.09 -0.30 -3.98
CA LYS A 77 -17.63 -1.62 -3.63
C LYS A 77 -18.19 -2.30 -4.87
N ASN A 78 -17.80 -3.55 -5.09
CA ASN A 78 -18.44 -4.40 -6.08
C ASN A 78 -19.88 -4.70 -5.62
N LYS A 79 -20.89 -4.32 -6.41
CA LYS A 79 -22.29 -4.52 -6.03
C LYS A 79 -22.73 -5.98 -6.06
N ALA A 80 -22.09 -6.82 -6.89
CA ALA A 80 -22.45 -8.22 -7.04
C ALA A 80 -21.85 -9.08 -5.93
N THR A 81 -20.59 -8.84 -5.57
CA THR A 81 -19.86 -9.66 -4.57
C THR A 81 -19.76 -9.01 -3.20
N ALA A 82 -20.21 -7.76 -3.06
CA ALA A 82 -20.01 -6.91 -1.89
C ALA A 82 -18.53 -6.66 -1.51
N GLN A 83 -17.57 -7.11 -2.33
CA GLN A 83 -16.14 -6.95 -2.08
C GLN A 83 -15.72 -5.49 -2.27
N ARG A 84 -14.66 -5.09 -1.56
CA ARG A 84 -14.05 -3.77 -1.76
C ARG A 84 -13.11 -3.81 -2.94
N ILE A 85 -13.12 -2.75 -3.73
CA ILE A 85 -12.21 -2.53 -4.84
C ILE A 85 -11.43 -1.25 -4.55
N TYR A 86 -10.13 -1.40 -4.40
CA TYR A 86 -9.16 -0.32 -4.35
C TYR A 86 -8.57 -0.13 -5.75
N ARG A 87 -8.36 1.12 -6.15
CA ARG A 87 -7.76 1.44 -7.45
C ARG A 87 -6.57 2.37 -7.27
N TYR A 88 -5.56 2.16 -8.07
CA TYR A 88 -4.47 3.08 -8.35
C TYR A 88 -4.71 3.67 -9.73
N VAL A 89 -5.00 4.96 -9.77
CA VAL A 89 -5.45 5.66 -10.98
C VAL A 89 -4.34 6.61 -11.42
N GLU A 90 -3.85 6.38 -12.63
CA GLU A 90 -2.92 7.26 -13.37
C GLU A 90 -3.72 8.08 -14.40
N LYS A 91 -3.04 8.97 -15.13
CA LYS A 91 -3.66 9.81 -16.17
C LYS A 91 -4.46 9.01 -17.21
N GLU A 92 -3.98 7.82 -17.54
CA GLU A 92 -4.57 6.93 -18.57
C GLU A 92 -5.72 6.06 -18.02
N GLY A 93 -5.94 6.07 -16.71
CA GLY A 93 -6.99 5.32 -16.04
C GLY A 93 -6.48 4.43 -14.91
N CYS A 94 -7.25 3.39 -14.60
CA CYS A 94 -6.90 2.46 -13.52
C CYS A 94 -5.73 1.57 -13.94
N ARG A 95 -4.53 1.87 -13.45
CA ARG A 95 -3.33 1.08 -13.69
C ARG A 95 -3.32 -0.22 -12.88
N TRP A 96 -3.68 -0.11 -11.60
CA TRP A 96 -3.76 -1.25 -10.69
C TRP A 96 -5.09 -1.27 -9.96
N SER A 97 -5.62 -2.46 -9.70
CA SER A 97 -6.78 -2.64 -8.84
C SER A 97 -6.55 -3.77 -7.85
N ALA A 98 -7.09 -3.64 -6.65
CA ALA A 98 -7.09 -4.70 -5.64
C ALA A 98 -8.53 -4.96 -5.20
N GLU A 99 -9.01 -6.17 -5.43
CA GLU A 99 -10.37 -6.59 -5.09
C GLU A 99 -10.32 -7.72 -4.07
N GLY A 100 -11.12 -7.60 -3.02
CA GLY A 100 -11.05 -8.55 -1.92
C GLY A 100 -12.03 -8.32 -0.79
N ASP A 101 -11.96 -9.25 0.16
CA ASP A 101 -12.72 -9.19 1.41
C ASP A 101 -11.89 -8.43 2.45
N GLU A 102 -12.46 -7.35 2.99
CA GLU A 102 -11.82 -6.53 4.03
C GLU A 102 -11.78 -7.27 5.38
N MET A 103 -12.72 -8.17 5.66
CA MET A 103 -12.79 -8.90 6.94
C MET A 103 -11.66 -9.92 7.08
N VAL A 104 -11.31 -10.58 5.97
CA VAL A 104 -10.20 -11.54 5.90
C VAL A 104 -8.94 -10.88 5.33
N ALA A 105 -9.05 -9.61 4.93
CA ALA A 105 -7.99 -8.79 4.37
C ALA A 105 -7.16 -9.52 3.30
N HIS A 106 -7.89 -10.15 2.38
CA HIS A 106 -7.37 -10.96 1.28
C HIS A 106 -7.71 -10.29 -0.04
N PHE A 107 -6.71 -9.78 -0.74
CA PHE A 107 -6.87 -9.01 -1.97
C PHE A 107 -6.14 -9.64 -3.14
N LYS A 108 -6.81 -9.70 -4.29
CA LYS A 108 -6.17 -10.00 -5.58
C LYS A 108 -5.82 -8.69 -6.26
N VAL A 109 -4.54 -8.48 -6.52
CA VAL A 109 -4.03 -7.30 -7.23
C VAL A 109 -3.94 -7.61 -8.72
N LYS A 110 -4.59 -6.78 -9.53
CA LYS A 110 -4.73 -6.93 -10.98
C LYS A 110 -4.19 -5.68 -11.69
N ASP A 111 -3.68 -5.86 -12.91
CA ASP A 111 -3.44 -4.75 -13.84
C ASP A 111 -4.73 -4.29 -14.54
N ALA A 112 -4.58 -3.33 -15.46
CA ALA A 112 -5.67 -2.79 -16.28
C ALA A 112 -6.35 -3.86 -17.15
N ASP A 113 -5.62 -4.89 -17.59
CA ASP A 113 -6.13 -5.99 -18.40
C ASP A 113 -6.79 -7.10 -17.56
N GLY A 114 -6.79 -6.97 -16.23
CA GLY A 114 -7.37 -7.92 -15.29
C GLY A 114 -6.46 -9.10 -14.95
N ARG A 115 -5.21 -9.11 -15.43
CA ARG A 115 -4.23 -10.14 -15.09
C ARG A 115 -3.80 -9.98 -13.63
N ILE A 116 -3.78 -11.09 -12.89
CA ILE A 116 -3.43 -11.08 -11.46
C ILE A 116 -1.90 -11.05 -11.31
N TRP A 117 -1.39 -10.00 -10.68
CA TRP A 117 0.03 -9.82 -10.39
C TRP A 117 0.42 -10.33 -9.01
N ALA A 118 -0.44 -10.12 -8.02
CA ALA A 118 -0.16 -10.50 -6.64
C ALA A 118 -1.43 -10.85 -5.88
N VAL A 119 -1.25 -11.60 -4.79
CA VAL A 119 -2.28 -11.85 -3.79
C VAL A 119 -1.75 -11.38 -2.44
N ILE A 120 -2.46 -10.46 -1.80
CA ILE A 120 -2.12 -9.93 -0.48
C ILE A 120 -2.97 -10.64 0.57
N LYS A 121 -2.34 -11.11 1.65
CA LYS A 121 -2.99 -11.72 2.81
C LYS A 121 -2.48 -11.06 4.09
N ASN A 122 -3.30 -10.27 4.76
CA ASN A 122 -2.90 -9.65 6.03
C ASN A 122 -3.03 -10.65 7.18
N GLY A 123 -2.11 -10.60 8.14
CA GLY A 123 -2.12 -11.49 9.32
C GLY A 123 -1.84 -12.97 9.00
N ALA A 124 -1.49 -13.29 7.75
CA ALA A 124 -1.01 -14.61 7.40
C ALA A 124 0.46 -14.76 7.83
N VAL A 125 0.81 -15.92 8.37
CA VAL A 125 2.19 -16.30 8.70
C VAL A 125 2.59 -17.44 7.76
N PRO A 126 3.72 -17.33 7.04
CA PRO A 126 4.18 -18.41 6.18
C PRO A 126 4.60 -19.59 7.06
N LEU A 127 4.00 -20.77 6.86
CA LEU A 127 4.28 -21.97 7.66
C LEU A 127 5.77 -22.33 7.67
N GLU A 128 6.45 -22.17 6.54
CA GLU A 128 7.87 -22.47 6.34
C GLU A 128 8.82 -21.56 7.14
N ALA A 129 8.34 -20.41 7.60
CA ALA A 129 9.13 -19.44 8.34
C ALA A 129 8.35 -18.88 9.55
N ALA A 130 7.45 -19.70 10.12
CA ALA A 130 6.53 -19.27 11.16
C ALA A 130 7.26 -18.66 12.38
N GLU A 131 8.37 -19.26 12.81
CA GLU A 131 9.19 -18.73 13.91
C GLU A 131 9.82 -17.37 13.62
N ARG A 132 10.03 -17.02 12.35
CA ARG A 132 10.65 -15.74 11.95
C ARG A 132 9.64 -14.60 11.82
N PHE A 133 8.37 -14.94 11.60
CA PHE A 133 7.32 -13.97 11.28
C PHE A 133 6.15 -14.00 12.27
N SER A 134 6.17 -14.88 13.29
CA SER A 134 5.11 -14.99 14.30
C SER A 134 4.85 -13.69 15.05
N ASP A 135 5.92 -12.93 15.29
CA ASP A 135 5.88 -11.70 16.09
C ASP A 135 5.83 -10.44 15.22
N ILE A 136 5.79 -10.61 13.89
CA ILE A 136 5.78 -9.51 12.93
C ILE A 136 4.35 -9.30 12.44
N GLN A 137 3.74 -8.18 12.85
CA GLN A 137 2.48 -7.73 12.28
C GLN A 137 2.71 -7.25 10.85
N GLY A 138 2.07 -7.88 9.87
CA GLY A 138 2.27 -7.53 8.47
C GLY A 138 1.37 -8.30 7.51
N SER A 139 1.71 -8.18 6.23
CA SER A 139 1.00 -8.85 5.14
C SER A 139 1.97 -9.69 4.34
N ILE A 140 1.52 -10.88 3.94
CA ILE A 140 2.21 -11.67 2.92
C ILE A 140 1.73 -11.18 1.56
N VAL A 141 2.69 -10.89 0.67
CA VAL A 141 2.43 -10.60 -0.74
C VAL A 141 2.93 -11.79 -1.57
N GLU A 142 2.00 -12.55 -2.12
CA GLU A 142 2.30 -13.66 -3.03
C GLU A 142 2.32 -13.18 -4.48
N TRP A 143 3.51 -12.93 -5.01
CA TRP A 143 3.71 -12.58 -6.42
C TRP A 143 3.39 -13.75 -7.34
N LYS A 144 2.44 -13.55 -8.26
CA LYS A 144 2.12 -14.46 -9.37
C LYS A 144 2.97 -14.18 -10.60
N ILE A 145 3.39 -12.92 -10.77
CA ILE A 145 4.35 -12.47 -11.77
C ILE A 145 5.52 -11.88 -10.99
N ARG A 146 6.74 -12.36 -11.28
CA ARG A 146 7.95 -12.01 -10.51
C ARG A 146 9.01 -11.29 -11.36
N GLU A 147 8.83 -11.26 -12.67
CA GLU A 147 9.70 -10.56 -13.59
C GLU A 147 9.41 -9.06 -13.49
N GLU A 148 10.41 -8.27 -13.07
CA GLU A 148 10.39 -6.81 -13.06
C GLU A 148 9.13 -6.18 -12.44
N ILE A 149 8.98 -6.33 -11.12
CA ILE A 149 7.85 -5.75 -10.37
C ILE A 149 7.90 -4.20 -10.50
N PRO A 150 6.88 -3.55 -11.10
CA PRO A 150 6.90 -2.10 -11.31
C PRO A 150 6.88 -1.32 -9.99
N HIS A 151 7.62 -0.22 -9.92
CA HIS A 151 7.62 0.64 -8.72
C HIS A 151 6.22 1.19 -8.38
N SER A 152 5.38 1.48 -9.38
CA SER A 152 3.99 1.92 -9.13
C SER A 152 3.13 0.83 -8.48
N LEU A 153 3.41 -0.44 -8.77
CA LEU A 153 2.76 -1.58 -8.10
C LEU A 153 3.21 -1.69 -6.65
N LEU A 154 4.50 -1.52 -6.36
CA LEU A 154 5.01 -1.47 -4.99
C LEU A 154 4.40 -0.32 -4.20
N ALA A 155 4.32 0.88 -4.79
CA ALA A 155 3.66 2.04 -4.17
C ALA A 155 2.17 1.76 -3.88
N PHE A 156 1.46 1.10 -4.79
CA PHE A 156 0.07 0.71 -4.57
C PHE A 156 -0.10 -0.31 -3.44
N VAL A 157 0.72 -1.37 -3.42
CA VAL A 157 0.71 -2.39 -2.36
C VAL A 157 1.03 -1.76 -1.00
N PHE A 158 2.02 -0.87 -0.94
CA PHE A 158 2.36 -0.12 0.27
C PHE A 158 1.17 0.71 0.76
N LEU A 159 0.57 1.52 -0.12
CA LEU A 159 -0.60 2.33 0.23
C LEU A 159 -1.75 1.47 0.78
N LEU A 160 -2.01 0.29 0.19
CA LEU A 160 -3.02 -0.65 0.71
C LEU A 160 -2.69 -1.10 2.13
N GLN A 161 -1.43 -1.42 2.43
CA GLN A 161 -1.01 -1.86 3.75
C GLN A 161 -1.16 -0.78 4.82
N THR A 162 -0.88 0.49 4.49
CA THR A 162 -1.06 1.61 5.44
C THR A 162 -2.52 1.82 5.89
N ARG A 163 -3.49 1.21 5.20
CA ARG A 163 -4.89 1.17 5.65
C ARG A 163 -5.12 0.20 6.81
N TYR A 164 -4.38 -0.91 6.82
CA TYR A 164 -4.61 -2.06 7.70
C TYR A 164 -3.58 -2.20 8.82
N GLN A 165 -2.55 -1.35 8.85
CA GLN A 165 -1.67 -1.20 10.00
C GLN A 165 -2.47 -0.58 11.15
N MET A 166 -2.84 -1.43 12.13
CA MET A 166 -3.31 -1.07 13.47
C MET A 166 -2.12 -0.90 14.39
#